data_AF-A0A7S0FN99-F1
#
_entry.id   AF-A0A7S0FN99-F1
#
_cell.length_a   1.000
_cell.length_b   1.000
_cell.length_c   1.000
_cell.angle_alpha   90.00
_cell.angle_beta   90.00
_cell.angle_gamma   90.00
#
_symmetry.space_group_name_H-M   'P 1'
#
loop_
_entity.id
_entity.type
_entity.pdbx_description
1 polymer ?
#
loop_
_entity_poly.entity_id
_entity_poly.type
_entity_poly.pdbx_seq_one_letter_code
_entity_poly.pdbx_strand_id
1 'polypeptide(L)'
;MASFGCLVAGIVYFQLSTKHYREHLTEAYDRAVQAWPAALQEFRGLQVTANVSGTILTLAANDTMDALRDVEGLVPEYDALVYRRSGMPAGSNLTANLSEMVPLAWSSPSDPRGARGSMISVTWSVDGSVLQTQAFPLLRSSEKRDKGSMYKNCGLRTGRYIDGNCWSFSRLTRLCIQVERGGATTGSWRPATRVTGSFGCDFASGDWAVPLYRPLHLDNYTLRSEKWPRGVVSFNDLVLEVRSHKDPYFSALELTHGTLNFGLSAEEEDVIGLVLLILGGALGLPLFCRACRGCCRSRRPVGRRHAPRGWRGV
;
A
#
# COMPACT_ATOMS: atom_id res chain seq x y z
N MET A 1 -15.19 9.27 -29.40
CA MET A 1 -14.97 8.51 -28.14
C MET A 1 -14.33 9.37 -27.07
N ALA A 2 -13.26 10.12 -27.36
CA ALA A 2 -12.62 11.03 -26.39
C ALA A 2 -13.58 12.02 -25.69
N SER A 3 -14.40 12.76 -26.46
CA SER A 3 -15.38 13.71 -25.90
C SER A 3 -16.34 13.07 -24.89
N PHE A 4 -16.91 11.90 -25.21
CA PHE A 4 -17.80 11.18 -24.30
C PHE A 4 -17.06 10.70 -23.05
N GLY A 5 -15.83 10.20 -23.19
CA GLY A 5 -14.98 9.81 -22.05
C GLY A 5 -14.72 10.99 -21.11
N CYS A 6 -14.39 12.18 -21.63
CA CYS A 6 -14.19 13.38 -20.83
C CYS A 6 -15.48 13.82 -20.12
N LEU A 7 -16.63 13.80 -20.81
CA LEU A 7 -17.92 14.16 -20.18
C LEU A 7 -18.28 13.18 -19.04
N VAL A 8 -18.16 11.88 -19.27
CA VAL A 8 -18.45 10.86 -18.25
C VAL A 8 -17.48 11.01 -17.07
N ALA A 9 -16.18 11.16 -17.33
CA ALA A 9 -15.20 11.39 -16.27
C ALA A 9 -15.52 12.66 -15.48
N GLY A 10 -15.86 13.77 -16.15
CA GLY A 10 -16.24 15.02 -15.50
C GLY A 10 -17.46 14.86 -14.58
N ILE A 11 -18.51 14.17 -15.03
CA ILE A 11 -19.69 13.86 -14.19
C ILE A 11 -19.29 13.01 -12.98
N VAL A 12 -18.43 12.01 -13.18
CA VAL A 12 -17.95 11.15 -12.07
C VAL A 12 -17.18 11.97 -11.04
N TYR A 13 -16.28 12.85 -11.46
CA TYR A 13 -15.54 13.73 -10.55
C TYR A 13 -16.46 14.67 -9.77
N PHE A 14 -17.47 15.27 -10.39
CA PHE A 14 -18.47 16.06 -9.67
C PHE A 14 -19.27 15.23 -8.65
N GLN A 15 -19.65 14.00 -9.00
CA GLN A 15 -20.34 13.12 -8.05
C GLN A 15 -19.45 12.70 -6.89
N LEU A 16 -18.14 12.56 -7.11
CA LEU A 16 -17.18 12.29 -6.04
C LEU A 16 -17.02 13.50 -5.11
N SER A 17 -16.89 14.71 -5.69
CA SER A 17 -16.77 15.96 -4.93
C SER A 17 -17.92 16.17 -3.94
N THR A 18 -19.16 15.91 -4.38
CA THR A 18 -20.34 16.06 -3.49
C THR A 18 -20.36 15.14 -2.27
N LYS A 19 -19.53 14.09 -2.24
CA LYS A 19 -19.51 13.13 -1.13
C LYS A 19 -18.61 13.58 0.01
N HIS A 20 -17.84 14.65 -0.13
CA HIS A 20 -16.92 15.16 0.89
C HIS A 20 -16.06 14.04 1.52
N TYR A 21 -15.56 13.14 0.68
CA TYR A 21 -14.89 11.92 1.14
C TYR A 21 -13.58 12.26 1.86
N ARG A 22 -12.78 13.18 1.31
CA ARG A 22 -11.52 13.63 1.91
C ARG A 22 -11.76 14.33 3.25
N GLU A 23 -12.78 15.19 3.34
CA GLU A 23 -13.11 15.92 4.56
C GLU A 23 -13.45 14.95 5.70
N HIS A 24 -14.24 13.91 5.40
CA HIS A 24 -14.55 12.87 6.38
C HIS A 24 -13.29 12.10 6.83
N LEU A 25 -12.38 11.74 5.91
CA LEU A 25 -11.12 11.10 6.29
C LEU A 25 -10.21 12.03 7.10
N THR A 26 -10.15 13.31 6.73
CA THR A 26 -9.31 14.31 7.39
C THR A 26 -9.84 14.61 8.80
N GLU A 27 -11.15 14.72 8.99
CA GLU A 27 -11.78 14.88 10.30
C GLU A 27 -11.56 13.65 11.20
N ALA A 28 -11.62 12.44 10.64
CA ALA A 28 -11.29 11.22 11.37
C ALA A 28 -9.82 11.19 11.80
N TYR A 29 -8.91 11.64 10.94
CA TYR A 29 -7.49 11.74 11.24
C TYR A 29 -7.18 12.84 12.27
N ASP A 30 -7.81 14.01 12.14
CA ASP A 30 -7.67 15.12 13.08
C ASP A 30 -8.08 14.69 14.50
N ARG A 31 -9.16 13.92 14.65
CA ARG A 31 -9.52 13.33 15.95
C ARG A 31 -8.43 12.42 16.52
N ALA A 32 -7.72 11.67 15.68
CA ALA A 32 -6.59 10.84 16.12
C ALA A 32 -5.40 11.71 16.57
N VAL A 33 -5.11 12.78 15.82
CA VAL A 33 -4.08 13.77 16.17
C VAL A 33 -4.41 14.48 17.49
N GLN A 34 -5.66 14.90 17.71
CA GLN A 34 -6.09 15.54 18.95
C GLN A 34 -6.02 14.60 20.17
N ALA A 35 -6.23 13.29 19.97
CA ALA A 35 -6.11 12.30 21.04
C ALA A 35 -4.64 11.92 21.35
N TRP A 36 -3.72 12.19 20.43
CA TRP A 36 -2.32 11.76 20.52
C TRP A 36 -1.55 12.33 21.72
N PRO A 37 -1.64 13.62 22.10
CA PRO A 37 -0.84 14.17 23.19
C PRO A 37 -0.95 13.40 24.50
N ALA A 38 -2.15 12.90 24.87
CA ALA A 38 -2.33 12.09 26.07
C ALA A 38 -1.58 10.76 25.99
N ALA A 39 -1.66 10.08 24.84
CA ALA A 39 -0.97 8.81 24.60
C ALA A 39 0.55 8.99 24.49
N LEU A 40 0.98 10.11 23.90
CA LEU A 40 2.39 10.48 23.74
C LEU A 40 3.07 10.64 25.10
N GLN A 41 2.41 11.29 26.07
CA GLN A 41 2.97 11.45 27.42
C GLN A 41 3.25 10.12 28.11
N GLU A 42 2.36 9.13 27.94
CA GLU A 42 2.58 7.78 28.48
C GLU A 42 3.70 7.03 27.75
N PHE A 43 3.88 7.29 26.45
CA PHE A 43 4.84 6.59 25.60
C PHE A 43 6.24 7.24 25.61
N ARG A 44 6.36 8.47 26.11
CA ARG A 44 7.61 9.23 26.14
C ARG A 44 8.53 8.79 27.28
N GLY A 45 9.83 8.71 27.00
CA GLY A 45 10.85 8.39 28.01
C GLY A 45 10.95 6.91 28.39
N LEU A 46 10.32 6.00 27.63
CA LEU A 46 10.41 4.56 27.88
C LEU A 46 11.80 4.03 27.57
N GLN A 47 12.23 3.05 28.36
CA GLN A 47 13.38 2.23 28.02
C GLN A 47 12.95 1.09 27.11
N VAL A 48 13.32 1.15 25.83
CA VAL A 48 12.98 0.12 24.84
C VAL A 48 14.23 -0.64 24.41
N THR A 49 14.20 -1.96 24.57
CA THR A 49 15.24 -2.86 24.07
C THR A 49 14.66 -4.03 23.29
N ALA A 50 15.46 -4.61 22.40
CA ALA A 50 15.14 -5.80 21.63
C ALA A 50 16.29 -6.81 21.74
N ASN A 51 15.99 -8.04 22.14
CA ASN A 51 16.91 -9.16 22.11
C ASN A 51 16.73 -9.92 20.80
N VAL A 52 17.75 -9.85 19.95
CA VAL A 52 17.80 -10.48 18.63
C VAL A 52 18.93 -11.52 18.65
N SER A 53 18.57 -12.80 18.67
CA SER A 53 19.53 -13.91 18.68
C SER A 53 20.57 -13.81 19.80
N GLY A 54 20.16 -13.37 21.00
CA GLY A 54 21.04 -13.20 22.17
C GLY A 54 21.73 -11.83 22.25
N THR A 55 21.62 -10.99 21.22
CA THR A 55 22.17 -9.64 21.22
C THR A 55 21.10 -8.65 21.67
N ILE A 56 21.35 -7.93 22.77
CA ILE A 56 20.44 -6.89 23.28
C ILE A 56 20.74 -5.56 22.58
N LEU A 57 19.70 -4.97 22.00
CA LEU A 57 19.74 -3.73 21.24
C LEU A 57 18.87 -2.69 21.93
N THR A 58 19.43 -1.53 22.27
CA THR A 58 18.64 -0.39 22.75
C THR A 58 18.08 0.39 21.55
N LEU A 59 16.78 0.65 21.57
CA LEU A 59 16.09 1.44 20.56
C LEU A 59 16.00 2.89 21.05
N ALA A 60 16.54 3.82 20.26
CA ALA A 60 16.51 5.23 20.61
C ALA A 60 15.16 5.85 20.25
N ALA A 61 14.69 6.81 21.05
CA ALA A 61 13.57 7.65 20.67
C ALA A 61 13.92 8.42 19.38
N ASN A 62 12.97 8.48 18.47
CA ASN A 62 13.06 9.16 17.20
C ASN A 62 11.77 9.94 16.97
N ASP A 63 11.90 11.26 16.87
CA ASP A 63 10.77 12.18 16.74
C ASP A 63 10.54 12.61 15.28
N THR A 64 11.19 11.95 14.31
CA THR A 64 10.95 12.22 12.89
C THR A 64 9.57 11.73 12.48
N MET A 65 8.71 12.65 12.03
CA MET A 65 7.39 12.33 11.47
C MET A 65 7.52 11.47 10.21
N ASP A 66 6.66 10.46 10.08
CA ASP A 66 6.55 9.72 8.82
C ASP A 66 5.94 10.62 7.74
N ALA A 67 6.51 10.56 6.55
CA ALA A 67 5.96 11.28 5.42
C ALA A 67 4.59 10.71 5.05
N LEU A 68 3.55 11.52 5.28
CA LEU A 68 2.27 11.33 4.62
C LEU A 68 2.42 11.67 3.13
N ARG A 69 1.74 10.94 2.25
CA ARG A 69 1.80 11.18 0.79
C ARG A 69 0.72 12.15 0.33
N ASP A 70 0.30 13.04 1.23
CA ASP A 70 -0.70 14.05 0.89
C ASP A 70 -0.02 15.27 0.27
N VAL A 71 -0.58 15.76 -0.84
CA VAL A 71 0.10 16.69 -1.76
C VAL A 71 -0.01 18.15 -1.29
N GLU A 72 -1.03 18.46 -0.48
CA GLU A 72 -1.39 19.85 -0.14
C GLU A 72 -1.00 20.29 1.28
N GLY A 73 -0.46 19.40 2.12
CA GLY A 73 -0.08 19.75 3.50
C GLY A 73 -1.26 20.22 4.37
N LEU A 74 -2.49 19.88 3.99
CA LEU A 74 -3.72 20.24 4.73
C LEU A 74 -4.00 19.31 5.92
N VAL A 75 -3.23 18.22 6.03
CA VAL A 75 -3.36 17.26 7.12
C VAL A 75 -2.62 17.78 8.35
N PRO A 76 -3.25 17.82 9.54
CA PRO A 76 -2.62 18.36 10.74
C PRO A 76 -1.32 17.61 11.08
N GLU A 77 -0.27 18.38 11.37
CA GLU A 77 0.99 17.84 11.87
C GLU A 77 0.85 17.38 13.33
N TYR A 78 1.68 16.42 13.75
CA TYR A 78 1.73 15.94 15.12
C TYR A 78 3.15 15.57 15.54
N ASP A 79 3.43 15.63 16.84
CA ASP A 79 4.71 15.25 17.43
C ASP A 79 4.91 13.73 17.37
N ALA A 80 5.51 13.22 16.30
CA ALA A 80 5.78 11.80 16.16
C ALA A 80 6.74 11.30 17.26
N LEU A 81 6.57 10.06 17.71
CA LEU A 81 7.52 9.39 18.58
C LEU A 81 7.57 7.90 18.27
N VAL A 82 8.76 7.44 17.87
CA VAL A 82 9.03 6.04 17.54
C VAL A 82 10.31 5.61 18.24
N TYR A 83 10.32 4.44 18.87
CA TYR A 83 11.58 3.84 19.31
C TYR A 83 12.15 3.03 18.17
N ARG A 84 13.32 3.42 17.66
CA ARG A 84 13.88 2.85 16.43
C ARG A 84 15.36 2.52 16.59
N ARG A 85 15.76 1.38 16.04
CA ARG A 85 17.16 1.03 15.78
C ARG A 85 17.30 0.61 14.32
N SER A 86 18.20 1.26 13.60
CA SER A 86 18.57 0.85 12.25
C SER A 86 19.90 0.13 12.28
N GLY A 87 19.90 -1.10 11.75
CA GLY A 87 21.06 -1.95 11.61
C GLY A 87 21.48 -2.69 12.88
N MET A 88 22.30 -3.71 12.64
CA MET A 88 22.83 -4.61 13.66
C MET A 88 24.18 -4.10 14.19
N PRO A 89 24.52 -4.28 15.48
CA PRO A 89 25.78 -3.82 16.05
C PRO A 89 26.98 -4.49 15.38
N ALA A 90 28.12 -3.81 15.39
CA ALA A 90 29.36 -4.35 14.82
C ALA A 90 29.69 -5.72 15.45
N GLY A 91 30.00 -6.70 14.60
CA GLY A 91 30.29 -8.08 15.02
C GLY A 91 29.06 -9.01 15.10
N SER A 92 27.84 -8.48 15.10
CA SER A 92 26.64 -9.31 14.97
C SER A 92 26.40 -9.66 13.49
N ASN A 93 26.89 -10.82 13.08
CA ASN A 93 26.74 -11.30 11.72
C ASN A 93 25.39 -11.99 11.53
N LEU A 94 24.31 -11.19 11.48
CA LEU A 94 23.01 -11.72 11.07
C LEU A 94 23.04 -11.93 9.57
N THR A 95 23.23 -13.19 9.18
CA THR A 95 23.30 -13.63 7.78
C THR A 95 22.37 -14.80 7.54
N ALA A 96 21.83 -14.89 6.32
CA ALA A 96 21.09 -16.06 5.87
C ALA A 96 21.64 -16.55 4.54
N ASN A 97 21.76 -17.87 4.38
CA ASN A 97 22.21 -18.47 3.15
C ASN A 97 21.01 -18.84 2.26
N LEU A 98 21.03 -18.38 1.00
CA LEU A 98 19.98 -18.70 0.03
C LEU A 98 19.87 -20.20 -0.24
N SER A 99 20.97 -20.96 -0.12
CA SER A 99 20.95 -22.41 -0.32
C SER A 99 20.29 -23.19 0.82
N GLU A 100 20.07 -22.54 1.97
CA GLU A 100 19.41 -23.15 3.14
C GLU A 100 17.90 -22.89 3.15
N MET A 101 17.36 -22.25 2.11
CA MET A 101 15.92 -22.04 2.00
C MET A 101 15.20 -23.38 1.81
N VAL A 102 14.30 -23.69 2.74
CA VAL A 102 13.50 -24.93 2.72
C VAL A 102 12.17 -24.64 2.02
N PRO A 103 11.78 -25.44 1.00
CA PRO A 103 10.46 -25.35 0.40
C PRO A 103 9.37 -25.48 1.46
N LEU A 104 8.35 -24.63 1.38
CA LEU A 104 7.17 -24.75 2.22
C LEU A 104 6.36 -25.95 1.77
N ALA A 105 6.15 -26.90 2.69
CA ALA A 105 5.19 -27.97 2.49
C ALA A 105 3.82 -27.36 2.18
N TRP A 106 3.14 -27.90 1.16
CA TRP A 106 1.85 -27.38 0.77
C TRP A 106 0.81 -27.76 1.82
N SER A 107 0.29 -26.77 2.54
CA SER A 107 -0.86 -26.93 3.43
C SER A 107 -2.19 -26.83 2.67
N SER A 108 -2.27 -26.01 1.62
CA SER A 108 -3.50 -25.80 0.83
C SER A 108 -3.20 -25.44 -0.64
N PRO A 109 -4.06 -25.81 -1.62
CA PRO A 109 -3.95 -25.36 -3.01
C PRO A 109 -4.02 -23.84 -3.22
N SER A 110 -4.60 -23.13 -2.25
CA SER A 110 -4.70 -21.67 -2.21
C SER A 110 -3.45 -20.99 -1.67
N ASP A 111 -2.58 -21.72 -0.96
CA ASP A 111 -1.39 -21.13 -0.37
C ASP A 111 -0.35 -20.86 -1.46
N PRO A 112 0.24 -19.65 -1.50
CA PRO A 112 1.33 -19.38 -2.42
C PRO A 112 2.47 -20.35 -2.11
N ARG A 113 2.88 -21.11 -3.12
CA ARG A 113 4.09 -21.94 -3.02
C ARG A 113 5.26 -21.02 -2.70
N GLY A 114 6.13 -21.46 -1.80
CA GLY A 114 7.21 -20.63 -1.32
C GLY A 114 8.33 -21.45 -0.71
N ALA A 115 9.43 -20.78 -0.36
CA ALA A 115 10.46 -21.33 0.51
C ALA A 115 10.80 -20.31 1.60
N ARG A 116 11.30 -20.79 2.73
CA ARG A 116 11.72 -19.95 3.87
C ARG A 116 13.16 -20.26 4.22
N GLY A 117 13.95 -19.21 4.45
CA GLY A 117 15.30 -19.32 5.02
C GLY A 117 15.26 -19.52 6.54
N SER A 118 16.42 -19.31 7.17
CA SER A 118 16.55 -19.30 8.63
C SER A 118 15.54 -18.38 9.30
N MET A 119 15.09 -18.77 10.49
CA MET A 119 14.09 -18.04 11.26
C MET A 119 14.76 -17.17 12.33
N ILE A 120 14.18 -16.00 12.62
CA ILE A 120 14.58 -15.10 13.70
C ILE A 120 13.41 -14.83 14.62
N SER A 121 13.62 -14.95 15.93
CA SER A 121 12.68 -14.49 16.95
C SER A 121 13.24 -13.24 17.63
N VAL A 122 12.34 -12.34 18.03
CA VAL A 122 12.70 -11.12 18.75
C VAL A 122 11.91 -11.04 20.03
N THR A 123 12.62 -10.80 21.13
CA THR A 123 12.03 -10.52 22.44
C THR A 123 12.22 -9.04 22.72
N TRP A 124 11.14 -8.30 22.86
CA TRP A 124 11.14 -6.88 23.15
C TRP A 124 10.99 -6.66 24.66
N SER A 125 11.68 -5.67 25.20
CA SER A 125 11.45 -5.17 26.55
C SER A 125 11.09 -3.69 26.47
N VAL A 126 9.90 -3.35 26.95
CA VAL A 126 9.35 -1.99 26.97
C VAL A 126 9.09 -1.63 28.42
N ASP A 127 9.98 -0.83 29.01
CA ASP A 127 9.91 -0.39 30.39
C ASP A 127 9.69 -1.57 31.37
N GLY A 128 10.53 -2.61 31.22
CA GLY A 128 10.47 -3.84 32.01
C GLY A 128 9.43 -4.87 31.54
N SER A 129 8.46 -4.50 30.71
CA SER A 129 7.47 -5.43 30.16
C SER A 129 8.08 -6.25 29.02
N VAL A 130 8.03 -7.59 29.09
CA VAL A 130 8.63 -8.48 28.10
C VAL A 130 7.59 -8.95 27.09
N LEU A 131 7.83 -8.69 25.80
CA LEU A 131 6.95 -9.04 24.69
C LEU A 131 7.68 -9.99 23.74
N GLN A 132 7.11 -11.16 23.45
CA GLN A 132 7.71 -12.12 22.55
C GLN A 132 6.94 -12.18 21.23
N THR A 133 7.66 -12.10 20.11
CA THR A 133 7.05 -12.33 18.79
C THR A 133 7.19 -13.79 18.39
N GLN A 134 6.35 -14.20 17.44
CA GLN A 134 6.64 -15.41 16.67
C GLN A 134 7.97 -15.29 15.91
N ALA A 135 8.49 -16.43 15.46
CA ALA A 135 9.66 -16.44 14.60
C ALA A 135 9.31 -16.02 13.17
N PHE A 136 10.17 -15.23 12.54
CA PHE A 136 10.02 -14.74 11.18
C PHE A 136 11.17 -15.25 10.31
N PRO A 137 10.93 -15.69 9.07
CA PRO A 137 12.04 -16.08 8.19
C PRO A 137 12.83 -14.84 7.76
N LEU A 138 14.16 -14.94 7.75
CA LEU A 138 15.04 -13.88 7.24
C LEU A 138 14.90 -13.72 5.72
N LEU A 139 14.71 -14.84 5.02
CA LEU A 139 14.50 -14.89 3.56
C LEU A 139 13.19 -15.59 3.25
N ARG A 140 12.43 -15.04 2.30
CA ARG A 140 11.23 -15.66 1.73
C ARG A 140 11.38 -15.77 0.23
N SER A 141 10.84 -16.84 -0.34
CA SER A 141 10.53 -16.88 -1.76
C SER A 141 9.06 -17.20 -1.95
N SER A 142 8.48 -16.67 -3.01
CA SER A 142 7.11 -16.97 -3.42
C SER A 142 7.05 -17.23 -4.92
N GLU A 143 6.35 -18.28 -5.29
CA GLU A 143 6.03 -18.62 -6.67
C GLU A 143 4.89 -17.71 -7.13
N LYS A 144 5.13 -16.93 -8.18
CA LYS A 144 4.10 -16.17 -8.87
C LYS A 144 3.50 -17.06 -9.95
N ARG A 145 2.25 -17.48 -9.75
CA ARG A 145 1.45 -18.15 -10.80
C ARG A 145 1.11 -17.12 -11.89
N ASP A 146 2.02 -16.94 -12.84
CA ASP A 146 1.71 -16.14 -14.03
C ASP A 146 0.98 -17.05 -15.03
N LYS A 147 -0.33 -16.85 -15.19
CA LYS A 147 -1.16 -17.61 -16.13
C LYS A 147 -0.93 -17.09 -17.55
N GLY A 148 0.25 -17.32 -18.11
CA GLY A 148 0.57 -16.93 -19.48
C GLY A 148 2.07 -16.82 -19.75
N SER A 149 2.48 -17.16 -20.97
CA SER A 149 3.86 -17.43 -21.42
C SER A 149 4.87 -16.27 -21.40
N MET A 150 4.77 -15.30 -20.49
CA MET A 150 5.72 -14.18 -20.48
C MET A 150 6.79 -14.34 -19.38
N TYR A 151 7.72 -15.27 -19.61
CA TYR A 151 9.04 -15.32 -18.95
C TYR A 151 9.66 -13.92 -18.79
N LYS A 152 9.43 -13.03 -19.76
CA LYS A 152 9.92 -11.64 -19.77
C LYS A 152 9.42 -10.82 -18.57
N ASN A 153 8.20 -11.06 -18.10
CA ASN A 153 7.61 -10.31 -16.99
C ASN A 153 8.18 -10.74 -15.63
N CYS A 154 8.69 -11.97 -15.52
CA CYS A 154 9.29 -12.46 -14.30
C CYS A 154 10.48 -11.58 -13.87
N GLY A 155 11.37 -11.26 -14.82
CA GLY A 155 12.53 -10.39 -14.58
C GLY A 155 12.19 -8.96 -14.21
N LEU A 156 11.16 -8.38 -14.85
CA LEU A 156 10.74 -6.99 -14.64
C LEU A 156 10.27 -6.71 -13.21
N ARG A 157 9.78 -7.73 -12.50
CA ARG A 157 9.27 -7.62 -11.12
C ARG A 157 10.19 -8.30 -10.11
N THR A 158 11.51 -8.17 -10.32
CA THR A 158 12.60 -8.75 -9.50
C THR A 158 12.53 -10.27 -9.31
N GLY A 159 11.74 -10.95 -10.14
CA GLY A 159 11.61 -12.40 -10.13
C GLY A 159 12.71 -13.10 -10.92
N ARG A 160 12.80 -14.41 -10.74
CA ARG A 160 13.70 -15.33 -11.45
C ARG A 160 12.93 -16.55 -11.91
N TYR A 161 13.22 -17.01 -13.13
CA TYR A 161 12.60 -18.21 -13.67
C TYR A 161 13.45 -19.42 -13.31
N ILE A 162 12.90 -20.33 -12.49
CA ILE A 162 13.56 -21.53 -11.96
C ILE A 162 12.58 -22.69 -12.12
N ASP A 163 13.04 -23.77 -12.77
CA ASP A 163 12.25 -24.99 -13.01
C ASP A 163 10.85 -24.73 -13.57
N GLY A 164 10.75 -23.86 -14.58
CA GLY A 164 9.48 -23.57 -15.23
C GLY A 164 8.58 -22.56 -14.50
N ASN A 165 8.98 -22.07 -13.31
CA ASN A 165 8.17 -21.20 -12.48
C ASN A 165 8.86 -19.86 -12.22
N CYS A 166 8.06 -18.79 -12.05
CA CYS A 166 8.58 -17.48 -11.66
C CYS A 166 8.62 -17.35 -10.14
N TRP A 167 9.80 -17.18 -9.58
CA TRP A 167 10.03 -16.99 -8.15
C TRP A 167 10.40 -15.55 -7.85
N SER A 168 9.76 -14.93 -6.86
CA SER A 168 10.25 -13.68 -6.26
C SER A 168 10.89 -13.96 -4.91
N PHE A 169 12.06 -13.39 -4.69
CA PHE A 169 12.79 -13.47 -3.44
C PHE A 169 12.64 -12.17 -2.69
N SER A 170 12.49 -12.25 -1.38
CA SER A 170 12.41 -11.11 -0.50
C SER A 170 13.17 -11.37 0.79
N ARG A 171 13.73 -10.31 1.36
CA ARG A 171 14.46 -10.36 2.63
C ARG A 171 13.75 -9.51 3.67
N LEU A 172 13.83 -9.93 4.92
CA LEU A 172 13.34 -9.18 6.06
C LEU A 172 14.13 -7.88 6.18
N THR A 173 13.46 -6.73 6.18
CA THR A 173 14.12 -5.42 6.31
C THR A 173 13.67 -4.63 7.51
N ARG A 174 12.46 -4.91 8.02
CA ARG A 174 11.94 -4.23 9.21
C ARG A 174 11.06 -5.16 10.03
N LEU A 175 11.22 -5.11 11.35
CA LEU A 175 10.29 -5.66 12.32
C LEU A 175 9.72 -4.51 13.12
N CYS A 176 8.41 -4.34 13.10
CA CYS A 176 7.75 -3.27 13.83
C CYS A 176 6.55 -3.81 14.60
N ILE A 177 6.46 -3.46 15.89
CA ILE A 177 5.34 -3.84 16.75
C ILE A 177 4.60 -2.60 17.27
N GLN A 178 3.27 -2.74 17.38
CA GLN A 178 2.41 -1.80 18.09
C GLN A 178 2.28 -2.25 19.55
N VAL A 179 2.44 -1.31 20.46
CA VAL A 179 2.25 -1.55 21.89
C VAL A 179 1.18 -0.63 22.48
N GLU A 180 0.57 -1.11 23.54
CA GLU A 180 -0.36 -0.35 24.35
C GLU A 180 -0.07 -0.57 25.83
N ARG A 181 -0.35 0.45 26.62
CA ARG A 181 -0.32 0.30 28.07
C ARG A 181 -1.58 -0.45 28.50
N GLY A 182 -1.40 -1.50 29.28
CA GLY A 182 -2.50 -2.19 29.94
C GLY A 182 -3.29 -1.23 30.81
N GLY A 183 -4.50 -1.64 31.22
CA GLY A 183 -5.36 -0.82 32.07
C GLY A 183 -4.65 -0.36 33.35
N ALA A 184 -5.22 0.67 33.99
CA ALA A 184 -4.63 1.37 35.15
C ALA A 184 -4.12 0.47 36.28
N THR A 185 -4.66 -0.75 36.40
CA THR A 185 -4.27 -1.75 37.40
C THR A 185 -2.96 -2.46 37.10
N THR A 186 -2.65 -2.72 35.83
CA THR A 186 -1.44 -3.46 35.44
C THR A 186 -0.29 -2.53 35.11
N GLY A 187 -0.58 -1.42 34.43
CA GLY A 187 0.42 -0.45 33.97
C GLY A 187 1.47 -1.01 32.98
N SER A 188 1.46 -2.32 32.71
CA SER A 188 2.41 -3.04 31.88
C SER A 188 2.13 -2.84 30.40
N TRP A 189 3.17 -2.75 29.59
CA TRP A 189 3.04 -2.70 28.14
C TRP A 189 2.72 -4.09 27.59
N ARG A 190 1.86 -4.14 26.58
CA ARG A 190 1.49 -5.36 25.87
C ARG A 190 1.39 -5.10 24.36
N PRO A 191 1.43 -6.13 23.50
CA PRO A 191 1.18 -5.94 22.09
C PRO A 191 -0.26 -5.46 21.89
N ALA A 192 -0.45 -4.43 21.08
CA ALA A 192 -1.78 -3.90 20.79
C ALA A 192 -2.47 -4.78 19.75
N THR A 193 -3.22 -5.77 20.21
CA THR A 193 -3.94 -6.71 19.34
C THR A 193 -5.12 -6.01 18.67
N ARG A 194 -5.08 -5.93 17.33
CA ARG A 194 -6.20 -5.44 16.51
C ARG A 194 -7.25 -6.55 16.34
N VAL A 195 -8.34 -6.27 15.61
CA VAL A 195 -9.48 -7.19 15.41
C VAL A 195 -9.04 -8.58 14.93
N THR A 196 -7.96 -8.67 14.13
CA THR A 196 -7.43 -9.93 13.61
C THR A 196 -6.38 -10.59 14.52
N GLY A 197 -6.18 -10.08 15.74
CA GLY A 197 -5.12 -10.52 16.67
C GLY A 197 -3.71 -10.09 16.25
N SER A 198 -3.60 -9.31 15.17
CA SER A 198 -2.36 -8.78 14.63
C SER A 198 -1.93 -7.50 15.35
N PHE A 199 -0.62 -7.25 15.43
CA PHE A 199 -0.03 -6.13 16.20
C PHE A 199 1.19 -5.51 15.51
N GLY A 200 1.33 -5.68 14.19
CA GLY A 200 2.44 -5.12 13.43
C GLY A 200 2.20 -3.69 12.94
N CYS A 201 3.18 -3.07 12.27
CA CYS A 201 3.05 -1.68 11.79
C CYS A 201 2.85 -1.57 10.28
N ASP A 202 2.91 -2.68 9.54
CA ASP A 202 2.70 -2.69 8.10
C ASP A 202 1.25 -3.05 7.79
N PHE A 203 0.47 -2.09 7.29
CA PHE A 203 -0.93 -2.30 6.95
C PHE A 203 -1.05 -2.75 5.50
N ALA A 204 -1.37 -4.02 5.29
CA ALA A 204 -1.56 -4.60 3.97
C ALA A 204 -2.90 -5.35 3.92
N SER A 205 -3.81 -4.89 3.06
CA SER A 205 -5.09 -5.57 2.79
C SER A 205 -5.96 -5.82 4.04
N GLY A 206 -5.91 -4.93 5.04
CA GLY A 206 -6.71 -5.03 6.26
C GLY A 206 -6.01 -5.71 7.43
N ASP A 207 -4.80 -6.24 7.23
CA ASP A 207 -4.01 -6.89 8.27
C ASP A 207 -2.75 -6.12 8.64
N TRP A 208 -2.34 -6.25 9.90
CA TRP A 208 -1.17 -5.59 10.47
C TRP A 208 0.02 -6.54 10.59
N ALA A 209 0.94 -6.51 9.64
CA ALA A 209 2.11 -7.38 9.63
C ALA A 209 3.25 -6.79 10.48
N VAL A 210 3.80 -7.63 11.38
CA VAL A 210 5.01 -7.30 12.14
C VAL A 210 6.25 -7.23 11.22
N PRO A 211 6.48 -8.22 10.32
CA PRO A 211 7.63 -8.18 9.43
C PRO A 211 7.31 -7.51 8.09
N LEU A 212 8.14 -6.55 7.70
CA LEU A 212 8.17 -5.99 6.36
C LEU A 212 9.33 -6.62 5.57
N TYR A 213 9.00 -7.14 4.39
CA TYR A 213 9.96 -7.73 3.45
C TYR A 213 10.14 -6.81 2.25
N ARG A 214 11.39 -6.64 1.81
CA ARG A 214 11.68 -5.98 0.53
C ARG A 214 12.16 -6.99 -0.51
N PRO A 215 11.89 -6.74 -1.80
CA PRO A 215 12.44 -7.56 -2.87
C PRO A 215 13.97 -7.67 -2.76
N LEU A 216 14.48 -8.89 -2.91
CA LEU A 216 15.92 -9.15 -2.93
C LEU A 216 16.41 -9.08 -4.37
N HIS A 217 17.32 -8.14 -4.64
CA HIS A 217 18.00 -8.05 -5.93
C HIS A 217 19.13 -9.08 -5.98
N LEU A 218 18.96 -10.08 -6.85
CA LEU A 218 19.96 -11.11 -7.11
C LEU A 218 20.82 -10.67 -8.29
N ASP A 219 21.66 -9.69 -8.04
CA ASP A 219 22.68 -9.22 -8.98
C ASP A 219 23.67 -10.39 -9.19
N ASN A 220 24.10 -10.64 -10.42
CA ASN A 220 24.89 -11.82 -10.87
C ASN A 220 24.10 -13.08 -11.27
N TYR A 221 22.77 -13.09 -11.16
CA TYR A 221 21.97 -14.21 -11.66
C TYR A 221 21.33 -13.88 -13.01
N THR A 222 21.54 -14.75 -14.01
CA THR A 222 20.84 -14.68 -15.29
C THR A 222 19.33 -14.83 -15.08
N LEU A 223 18.54 -14.15 -15.90
CA LEU A 223 17.06 -14.22 -15.86
C LEU A 223 16.53 -15.66 -15.97
N ARG A 224 17.28 -16.52 -16.68
CA ARG A 224 17.08 -17.96 -16.74
C ARG A 224 18.18 -18.63 -15.95
N SER A 225 17.81 -19.21 -14.82
CA SER A 225 18.68 -20.10 -14.06
C SER A 225 17.92 -21.36 -13.77
N GLU A 226 18.46 -22.50 -14.20
CA GLU A 226 17.91 -23.82 -13.81
C GLU A 226 18.22 -24.15 -12.34
N LYS A 227 19.05 -23.33 -11.68
CA LYS A 227 19.49 -23.58 -10.30
C LYS A 227 18.97 -22.50 -9.37
N TRP A 228 18.60 -22.94 -8.17
CA TRP A 228 18.30 -22.06 -7.05
C TRP A 228 19.49 -21.13 -6.76
N PRO A 229 19.22 -19.84 -6.47
CA PRO A 229 20.29 -18.90 -6.17
C PRO A 229 21.03 -19.33 -4.91
N ARG A 230 22.34 -19.10 -4.92
CA ARG A 230 23.26 -19.33 -3.80
C ARG A 230 23.83 -18.01 -3.31
N GLY A 231 24.35 -18.02 -2.09
CA GLY A 231 25.04 -16.88 -1.53
C GLY A 231 24.45 -16.45 -0.20
N VAL A 232 25.21 -15.58 0.46
CA VAL A 232 24.93 -15.11 1.81
C VAL A 232 24.31 -13.72 1.72
N VAL A 233 23.15 -13.55 2.34
CA VAL A 233 22.47 -12.26 2.46
C VAL A 233 22.72 -11.73 3.86
N SER A 234 23.30 -10.53 3.94
CA SER A 234 23.49 -9.81 5.21
C SER A 234 22.26 -8.98 5.58
N PHE A 235 22.00 -8.86 6.89
CA PHE A 235 20.90 -8.08 7.46
C PHE A 235 21.40 -6.89 8.27
N ASN A 236 22.52 -6.29 7.85
CA ASN A 236 23.15 -5.15 8.51
C ASN A 236 22.25 -3.90 8.52
N ASP A 237 21.22 -3.86 7.68
CA ASP A 237 20.22 -2.79 7.55
C ASP A 237 18.85 -3.17 8.14
N LEU A 238 18.76 -4.24 8.93
CA LEU A 238 17.51 -4.61 9.61
C LEU A 238 17.07 -3.50 10.56
N VAL A 239 15.83 -3.06 10.42
CA VAL A 239 15.24 -2.01 11.26
C VAL A 239 14.31 -2.63 12.30
N LEU A 240 14.48 -2.24 13.56
CA LEU A 240 13.60 -2.63 14.67
C LEU A 240 12.85 -1.39 15.16
N GLU A 241 11.53 -1.47 15.22
CA GLU A 241 10.65 -0.36 15.58
C GLU A 241 9.60 -0.78 16.62
N VAL A 242 9.36 0.10 17.58
CA VAL A 242 8.25 -0.01 18.53
C VAL A 242 7.47 1.30 18.50
N ARG A 243 6.16 1.20 18.29
CA ARG A 243 5.24 2.34 18.20
C ARG A 243 4.06 2.18 19.15
N SER A 244 3.50 3.29 19.61
CA SER A 244 2.22 3.28 20.30
C SER A 244 1.10 2.98 19.31
N HIS A 245 0.14 2.12 19.67
CA HIS A 245 -1.02 1.86 18.82
C HIS A 245 -1.90 3.09 18.55
N LYS A 246 -1.77 4.14 19.39
CA LYS A 246 -2.48 5.42 19.26
C LYS A 246 -1.73 6.45 18.41
N ASP A 247 -0.59 6.07 17.83
CA ASP A 247 0.15 6.91 16.88
C ASP A 247 -0.77 7.26 15.69
N PRO A 248 -1.03 8.56 15.42
CA PRO A 248 -1.87 9.01 14.30
C PRO A 248 -1.46 8.41 12.95
N TYR A 249 -0.18 8.07 12.75
CA TYR A 249 0.28 7.36 11.55
C TYR A 249 -0.57 6.11 11.24
N PHE A 250 -0.96 5.34 12.26
CA PHE A 250 -1.78 4.15 12.06
C PHE A 250 -3.21 4.47 11.65
N SER A 251 -3.79 5.55 12.18
CA SER A 251 -5.08 6.05 11.72
C SER A 251 -5.02 6.50 10.27
N ALA A 252 -3.96 7.19 9.85
CA ALA A 252 -3.75 7.53 8.45
C ALA A 252 -3.68 6.28 7.55
N LEU A 253 -2.93 5.25 7.96
CA LEU A 253 -2.86 3.98 7.22
C LEU A 253 -4.23 3.31 7.08
N GLU A 254 -5.01 3.22 8.16
CA GLU A 254 -6.34 2.59 8.13
C GLU A 254 -7.31 3.38 7.22
N LEU A 255 -7.36 4.70 7.38
CA LEU A 255 -8.24 5.60 6.64
C LEU A 255 -7.92 5.62 5.13
N THR A 256 -6.65 5.55 4.78
CA THR A 256 -6.17 5.60 3.38
C THR A 256 -5.89 4.21 2.79
N HIS A 257 -6.27 3.14 3.49
CA HIS A 257 -6.00 1.76 3.13
C HIS A 257 -4.53 1.47 2.76
N GLY A 258 -3.59 2.06 3.53
CA GLY A 258 -2.15 1.89 3.38
C GLY A 258 -1.50 2.79 2.33
N THR A 259 -2.27 3.61 1.61
CA THR A 259 -1.72 4.48 0.56
C THR A 259 -1.08 5.76 1.13
N LEU A 260 -1.48 6.16 2.35
CA LEU A 260 -1.14 7.43 3.00
C LEU A 260 -1.52 8.66 2.16
N ASN A 261 -2.46 8.50 1.23
CA ASN A 261 -3.00 9.55 0.39
C ASN A 261 -4.48 9.74 0.75
N PHE A 262 -4.83 10.93 1.21
CA PHE A 262 -6.20 11.28 1.61
C PHE A 262 -7.10 11.61 0.42
N GLY A 263 -6.54 11.66 -0.78
CA GLY A 263 -7.24 11.99 -2.02
C GLY A 263 -7.20 13.48 -2.33
N LEU A 264 -7.97 13.89 -3.34
CA LEU A 264 -8.12 15.30 -3.70
C LEU A 264 -9.17 15.97 -2.82
N SER A 265 -9.05 17.28 -2.64
CA SER A 265 -10.10 18.05 -1.98
C SER A 265 -11.34 18.16 -2.87
N ALA A 266 -12.52 18.40 -2.28
CA ALA A 266 -13.75 18.59 -3.07
C ALA A 266 -13.60 19.73 -4.09
N GLU A 267 -12.88 20.80 -3.72
CA GLU A 267 -12.58 21.92 -4.61
C GLU A 267 -11.74 21.48 -5.82
N GLU A 268 -10.73 20.64 -5.62
CA GLU A 268 -9.92 20.10 -6.72
C GLU A 268 -10.70 19.12 -7.60
N GLU A 269 -11.51 18.24 -7.00
CA GLU A 269 -12.38 17.34 -7.74
C GLU A 269 -13.40 18.11 -8.59
N ASP A 270 -13.95 19.20 -8.07
CA ASP A 270 -14.82 20.12 -8.81
C ASP A 270 -14.09 20.79 -9.96
N VAL A 271 -12.88 21.30 -9.74
CA VAL A 271 -12.08 21.95 -10.80
C VAL A 271 -11.73 20.95 -11.90
N ILE A 272 -11.27 19.75 -11.56
CA ILE A 272 -10.97 18.69 -12.53
C ILE A 272 -12.25 18.27 -13.27
N GLY A 273 -13.34 18.08 -12.53
CA GLY A 273 -14.65 17.76 -13.08
C GLY A 273 -15.12 18.81 -14.10
N LEU A 274 -15.04 20.09 -13.73
CA LEU A 274 -15.42 21.22 -14.58
C LEU A 274 -14.57 21.29 -15.84
N VAL A 275 -13.25 21.17 -15.71
CA VAL A 275 -12.31 21.18 -16.84
C VAL A 275 -12.62 20.02 -17.80
N LEU A 276 -12.87 18.82 -17.28
CA LEU A 276 -13.23 17.65 -18.10
C LEU A 276 -14.57 17.82 -18.82
N LEU A 277 -15.57 18.43 -18.18
CA LEU A 277 -16.85 18.75 -18.82
C LEU A 277 -16.69 19.77 -19.95
N ILE A 278 -15.92 20.84 -19.73
CA ILE A 278 -15.66 21.87 -20.75
C ILE A 278 -14.93 21.26 -21.95
N LEU A 279 -13.86 20.48 -21.72
CA LEU A 279 -13.12 19.79 -22.78
C LEU A 279 -13.99 18.78 -23.52
N GLY A 280 -14.79 18.01 -22.80
CA GLY A 280 -15.74 17.06 -23.38
C GLY A 280 -16.76 17.75 -24.28
N GLY A 281 -17.32 18.88 -23.84
CA GLY A 281 -18.25 19.70 -24.62
C GLY A 281 -17.59 20.31 -25.86
N ALA A 282 -16.41 20.91 -25.72
CA ALA A 282 -15.66 21.51 -26.81
C ALA A 282 -15.29 20.48 -27.89
N LEU A 283 -14.85 19.28 -27.50
CA LEU A 283 -14.54 18.18 -28.42
C LEU A 283 -15.79 17.54 -29.03
N GLY A 284 -16.94 17.62 -28.36
CA GLY A 284 -18.22 17.09 -28.82
C GLY A 284 -18.92 18.00 -29.84
N LEU A 285 -18.68 19.31 -29.75
CA LEU A 285 -19.36 20.33 -30.56
C LEU A 285 -19.22 20.09 -32.08
N PRO A 286 -18.05 19.76 -32.66
CA PRO A 286 -17.94 19.51 -34.10
C PRO A 286 -18.75 18.31 -34.58
N LEU A 287 -18.81 17.25 -33.76
CA LEU A 287 -19.59 16.04 -34.06
C LEU A 287 -21.09 16.34 -33.99
N PHE A 288 -21.51 17.09 -32.97
CA PHE A 288 -22.89 17.54 -32.83
C PHE A 288 -23.30 18.44 -33.99
N CYS A 289 -22.49 19.43 -34.37
CA CYS A 289 -22.75 20.29 -35.53
C CYS A 289 -22.85 19.49 -36.84
N ARG A 290 -22.01 18.46 -37.06
CA ARG A 290 -22.10 17.58 -38.23
C ARG A 290 -23.38 16.74 -38.22
N ALA A 291 -23.74 16.15 -37.09
CA ALA A 291 -24.96 15.37 -36.93
C ALA A 291 -26.22 16.23 -37.14
N CYS A 292 -26.28 17.42 -36.53
CA CYS A 292 -27.37 18.37 -36.72
C CYS A 292 -27.49 18.81 -38.18
N ARG A 293 -26.39 19.11 -38.88
CA ARG A 293 -26.41 19.42 -40.32
C ARG A 293 -26.95 18.25 -41.15
N GLY A 294 -26.57 17.01 -40.83
CA GLY A 294 -27.11 15.81 -41.47
C GLY A 294 -28.61 15.67 -41.28
N CYS A 295 -29.10 15.81 -40.05
CA CYS A 295 -30.52 15.76 -39.71
C CYS A 295 -31.32 16.89 -40.40
N CYS A 296 -30.78 18.12 -40.44
CA CYS A 296 -31.41 19.23 -41.13
C CYS A 296 -31.46 19.02 -42.66
N ARG A 297 -30.43 18.39 -43.24
CA ARG A 297 -30.38 18.10 -44.70
C ARG A 297 -31.35 16.99 -45.10
N SER A 298 -31.58 16.00 -44.23
CA SER A 298 -32.54 14.91 -44.46
C SER A 298 -34.01 15.35 -44.34
N ARG A 299 -34.28 16.51 -43.72
CA ARG A 299 -35.62 17.10 -43.64
C ARG A 299 -36.00 17.93 -44.87
N ARG A 300 -35.22 17.88 -45.97
CA ARG A 300 -35.73 18.41 -47.24
C ARG A 300 -37.02 17.66 -47.56
N PRO A 301 -38.16 18.36 -47.74
CA PRO A 301 -39.42 17.70 -48.01
C PRO A 301 -39.24 16.82 -49.24
N VAL A 302 -39.49 15.52 -49.09
CA VAL A 302 -39.69 14.62 -50.23
C VAL A 302 -40.76 15.31 -51.05
N GLY A 303 -40.35 15.86 -52.20
CA GLY A 303 -41.21 16.70 -53.01
C GLY A 303 -42.55 16.02 -53.16
N ARG A 304 -43.63 16.72 -52.79
CA ARG A 304 -45.00 16.33 -53.13
C ARG A 304 -44.96 15.95 -54.61
N ARG A 305 -44.97 14.64 -54.91
CA ARG A 305 -45.15 14.16 -56.29
C ARG A 305 -46.41 14.86 -56.76
N HIS A 306 -46.26 15.75 -57.73
CA HIS A 306 -47.38 16.39 -58.37
C HIS A 306 -48.35 15.28 -58.79
N ALA A 307 -49.57 15.33 -58.26
CA ALA A 307 -50.66 14.52 -58.77
C ALA A 307 -50.76 14.80 -60.28
N PRO A 308 -50.75 13.78 -61.15
CA PRO A 308 -50.88 14.00 -62.58
C PRO A 308 -52.20 14.73 -62.85
N ARG A 309 -52.10 15.91 -63.47
CA ARG A 309 -53.24 16.65 -64.04
C ARG A 309 -53.91 15.78 -65.10
N GLY A 310 -55.23 15.77 -65.06
CA GLY A 310 -56.08 14.90 -65.85
C GLY A 310 -55.83 14.93 -67.36
N TRP A 311 -56.01 13.76 -67.95
CA TRP A 311 -56.24 13.60 -69.38
C TRP A 311 -57.70 13.93 -69.69
N ARG A 312 -57.92 14.94 -70.54
CA ARG A 312 -59.18 15.22 -71.25
C ARG A 312 -59.02 14.82 -72.72
N GLY A 313 -60.09 14.25 -73.29
CA GLY A 313 -60.32 14.06 -74.74
C GLY A 313 -59.66 12.80 -75.29
N VAL A 314 -60.31 11.96 -76.10
CA VAL A 314 -61.53 12.08 -76.93
C VAL A 314 -62.26 10.74 -76.92
#